data_AF-A0A945VYB3-F1
#
_entry.id   AF-A0A945VYB3-F1
#
_cell.length_a   1.000
_cell.length_b   1.000
_cell.length_c   1.000
_cell.angle_alpha   90.00
_cell.angle_beta   90.00
_cell.angle_gamma   90.00
#
_symmetry.space_group_name_H-M   'P 1'
#
loop_
_entity.id
_entity.type
_entity.pdbx_description
1 polymer ?
#
loop_
_entity_poly.entity_id
_entity_poly.type
_entity_poly.pdbx_seq_one_letter_code
_entity_poly.pdbx_strand_id
1 'polypeptide(L)'
;MADKGNKDKKHNFENIVQLLVDALQRMTICENEVNKAIVKIRKSSNTQGTKGADHKYLLFPKIAGLKRLAVLYRSVSEKYINSIDKMADGISEDKVMADLLPYSTSINDQLKSEKECYEQVLSILRA
;
A
#
# COMPACT_ATOMS: atom_id res chain seq x y z
N MET A 1 11.63 16.24 -40.67
CA MET A 1 12.06 16.31 -39.25
C MET A 1 10.84 16.03 -38.36
N ALA A 2 10.59 14.76 -38.01
CA ALA A 2 9.45 14.36 -37.17
C ALA A 2 9.81 13.22 -36.18
N ASP A 3 11.09 12.85 -36.06
CA ASP A 3 11.52 11.62 -35.37
C ASP A 3 12.16 11.87 -33.99
N LYS A 4 12.42 13.14 -33.61
CA LYS A 4 12.98 13.49 -32.28
C LYS A 4 11.91 13.56 -31.19
N GLY A 5 10.75 14.17 -31.49
CA GLY A 5 9.67 14.32 -30.50
C GLY A 5 8.98 13.02 -30.09
N ASN A 6 9.12 11.96 -30.87
CA ASN A 6 8.49 10.66 -30.59
C ASN A 6 9.37 9.76 -29.70
N LYS A 7 10.70 9.88 -29.80
CA LYS A 7 11.65 9.14 -28.96
C LYS A 7 11.68 9.66 -27.52
N ASP A 8 11.64 10.99 -27.34
CA ASP A 8 11.65 11.59 -25.99
C ASP A 8 10.38 11.25 -25.19
N LYS A 9 9.21 11.22 -25.84
CA LYS A 9 7.94 10.85 -25.18
C LYS A 9 7.87 9.36 -24.84
N LYS A 10 8.39 8.49 -25.70
CA LYS A 10 8.44 7.05 -25.44
C LYS A 10 9.36 6.71 -24.26
N HIS A 11 10.49 7.40 -24.15
CA HIS A 11 11.43 7.20 -23.05
C HIS A 11 10.88 7.66 -21.69
N ASN A 12 10.08 8.74 -21.67
CA ASN A 12 9.36 9.18 -20.46
C ASN A 12 8.24 8.20 -20.06
N PHE A 13 7.51 7.66 -21.03
CA PHE A 13 6.46 6.67 -20.78
C PHE A 13 7.00 5.40 -20.11
N GLU A 14 8.09 4.82 -20.65
CA GLU A 14 8.72 3.62 -20.09
C GLU A 14 9.23 3.86 -18.65
N ASN A 15 9.76 5.05 -18.37
CA ASN A 15 10.19 5.44 -17.02
C ASN A 15 9.02 5.50 -16.02
N ILE A 16 7.88 6.04 -16.41
CA ILE A 16 6.72 6.20 -15.51
C ILE A 16 6.04 4.85 -15.26
N VAL A 17 5.90 4.02 -16.29
CA VAL A 17 5.41 2.65 -16.13
C VAL A 17 6.30 1.88 -15.15
N GLN A 18 7.63 1.99 -15.28
CA GLN A 18 8.54 1.34 -14.34
C GLN A 18 8.37 1.86 -12.90
N LEU A 19 8.22 3.17 -12.71
CA LEU A 19 7.97 3.75 -11.38
C LEU A 19 6.67 3.23 -10.76
N LEU A 20 5.60 3.08 -11.56
CA LEU A 20 4.34 2.51 -11.08
C LEU A 20 4.46 1.02 -10.75
N VAL A 21 5.22 0.25 -11.54
CA VAL A 21 5.50 -1.16 -11.26
C VAL A 21 6.29 -1.32 -9.96
N ASP A 22 7.33 -0.50 -9.75
CA ASP A 22 8.12 -0.52 -8.52
C ASP A 22 7.26 -0.12 -7.31
N ALA A 23 6.38 0.87 -7.46
CA ALA A 23 5.45 1.28 -6.41
C ALA A 23 4.44 0.18 -6.10
N LEU A 24 3.89 -0.47 -7.12
CA LEU A 24 2.98 -1.63 -7.00
C LEU A 24 3.63 -2.78 -6.22
N GLN A 25 4.89 -3.11 -6.53
CA GLN A 25 5.63 -4.15 -5.80
C GLN A 25 5.78 -3.81 -4.32
N ARG A 26 6.13 -2.55 -4.00
CA ARG A 26 6.25 -2.09 -2.61
C ARG A 26 4.92 -2.18 -1.87
N MET A 27 3.82 -1.75 -2.47
CA MET A 27 2.49 -1.83 -1.84
C MET A 27 2.08 -3.28 -1.58
N THR A 28 2.35 -4.18 -2.53
CA THR A 28 2.11 -5.62 -2.38
C THR A 28 2.94 -6.23 -1.25
N ILE A 29 4.21 -5.83 -1.10
CA ILE A 29 5.05 -6.26 0.02
C ILE A 29 4.46 -5.76 1.35
N CYS A 30 4.05 -4.49 1.42
CA CYS A 30 3.45 -3.91 2.63
C CYS A 30 2.14 -4.61 3.03
N GLU A 31 1.23 -4.88 2.08
CA GLU A 31 0.01 -5.66 2.33
C GLU A 31 0.33 -7.03 2.95
N ASN A 32 1.27 -7.75 2.34
CA ASN A 32 1.67 -9.08 2.80
C ASN A 32 2.29 -9.04 4.21
N GLU A 33 3.15 -8.06 4.51
CA GLU A 33 3.74 -7.91 5.84
C GLU A 33 2.70 -7.60 6.91
N VAL A 34 1.72 -6.74 6.60
CA VAL A 34 0.60 -6.46 7.52
C VAL A 34 -0.26 -7.71 7.76
N ASN A 35 -0.58 -8.46 6.71
CA ASN A 35 -1.34 -9.70 6.82
C ASN A 35 -0.60 -10.75 7.66
N LYS A 36 0.72 -10.91 7.47
CA LYS A 36 1.55 -11.77 8.32
C LYS A 36 1.55 -11.31 9.78
N ALA A 37 1.63 -10.00 10.02
CA ALA A 37 1.58 -9.44 11.37
C ALA A 37 0.24 -9.76 12.06
N ILE A 38 -0.89 -9.60 11.37
CA ILE A 38 -2.23 -9.95 11.88
C ILE A 38 -2.29 -11.42 12.32
N VAL A 39 -1.75 -12.33 11.50
CA VAL A 39 -1.71 -13.77 11.83
C VAL A 39 -0.86 -14.01 13.08
N LYS A 40 0.32 -13.39 13.18
CA LYS A 40 1.20 -13.50 14.35
C LYS A 40 0.55 -12.96 15.62
N ILE A 41 -0.11 -11.79 15.55
CA ILE A 41 -0.84 -11.19 16.69
C ILE A 41 -1.95 -12.14 17.15
N ARG A 42 -2.76 -12.67 16.22
CA ARG A 42 -3.83 -13.62 16.55
C ARG A 42 -3.30 -14.88 17.22
N LYS A 43 -2.20 -15.44 16.71
CA LYS A 43 -1.58 -16.64 17.27
C LYS A 43 -1.08 -16.37 18.70
N SER A 44 -0.32 -15.30 18.90
CA SER A 44 0.16 -14.91 20.24
C SER A 44 -1.01 -14.66 21.19
N SER A 45 -2.01 -13.89 20.77
CA SER A 45 -3.19 -13.57 21.61
C SER A 45 -4.03 -14.77 22.06
N ASN A 46 -3.86 -15.93 21.42
CA ASN A 46 -4.53 -17.18 21.78
C ASN A 46 -3.58 -18.22 22.39
N THR A 47 -2.31 -17.88 22.61
CA THR A 47 -1.30 -18.77 23.21
C THR A 47 -1.00 -18.29 24.62
N GLN A 48 -1.39 -19.08 25.62
CA GLN A 48 -1.15 -18.77 27.04
C GLN A 48 0.34 -18.57 27.33
N GLY A 49 0.66 -17.62 28.22
CA GLY A 49 2.04 -17.30 28.59
C GLY A 49 2.79 -16.44 27.57
N THR A 50 2.12 -15.96 26.52
CA THR A 50 2.70 -14.95 25.62
C THR A 50 2.16 -13.56 25.93
N LYS A 51 2.94 -12.52 25.63
CA LYS A 51 2.52 -11.11 25.78
C LYS A 51 1.19 -10.81 25.09
N GLY A 52 0.92 -11.47 23.96
CA GLY A 52 -0.35 -11.30 23.25
C GLY A 52 -1.55 -11.79 24.07
N ALA A 53 -1.41 -12.87 24.83
CA ALA A 53 -2.49 -13.38 25.68
C ALA A 53 -2.81 -12.39 26.81
N ASP A 54 -1.79 -11.80 27.43
CA ASP A 54 -1.95 -10.82 28.51
C ASP A 54 -2.62 -9.52 28.05
N HIS A 55 -2.42 -9.16 26.77
CA HIS A 55 -2.94 -7.92 26.17
C HIS A 55 -4.05 -8.18 25.13
N LYS A 56 -4.69 -9.35 25.18
CA LYS A 56 -5.67 -9.79 24.17
C LYS A 56 -6.78 -8.77 23.92
N TYR A 57 -7.31 -8.17 24.99
CA TYR A 57 -8.38 -7.18 24.95
C TYR A 57 -7.97 -5.88 24.24
N LEU A 58 -6.69 -5.52 24.26
CA LEU A 58 -6.14 -4.35 23.54
C LEU A 58 -5.79 -4.68 22.09
N LEU A 59 -5.27 -5.88 21.84
CA LEU A 59 -4.76 -6.28 20.52
C LEU A 59 -5.87 -6.63 19.54
N PHE A 60 -6.94 -7.29 19.99
CA PHE A 60 -8.03 -7.73 19.12
C PHE A 60 -8.75 -6.56 18.41
N PRO A 61 -9.11 -5.47 19.09
CA PRO A 61 -9.68 -4.29 18.42
C PRO A 61 -8.74 -3.69 17.37
N LYS A 62 -7.42 -3.70 17.63
CA LYS A 62 -6.42 -3.14 16.70
C LYS A 62 -6.24 -3.96 15.43
N ILE A 63 -6.56 -5.26 15.44
CA ILE A 63 -6.56 -6.10 14.22
C ILE A 63 -7.49 -5.52 13.14
N ALA A 64 -8.60 -4.89 13.51
CA ALA A 64 -9.50 -4.27 12.52
C ALA A 64 -8.80 -3.12 11.76
N GLY A 65 -8.03 -2.27 12.46
CA GLY A 65 -7.23 -1.23 11.82
C GLY A 65 -6.15 -1.81 10.90
N LEU A 66 -5.45 -2.85 11.34
CA LEU A 66 -4.47 -3.55 10.50
C LEU A 66 -5.10 -4.14 9.23
N LYS A 67 -6.31 -4.69 9.31
CA LYS A 67 -7.03 -5.16 8.12
C LYS A 67 -7.37 -4.02 7.18
N ARG A 68 -7.80 -2.87 7.70
CA ARG A 68 -8.03 -1.68 6.88
C ARG A 68 -6.75 -1.22 6.20
N LEU A 69 -5.62 -1.21 6.91
CA LEU A 69 -4.30 -0.90 6.34
C LEU A 69 -3.93 -1.84 5.18
N ALA A 70 -4.12 -3.15 5.33
CA ALA A 70 -3.88 -4.11 4.25
C ALA A 70 -4.78 -3.84 3.03
N VAL A 71 -6.06 -3.53 3.26
CA VAL A 71 -6.99 -3.15 2.19
C VAL A 71 -6.55 -1.87 1.48
N LEU A 72 -6.06 -0.86 2.21
CA LEU A 72 -5.54 0.38 1.62
C LEU A 72 -4.36 0.09 0.69
N TYR A 73 -3.37 -0.71 1.13
CA TYR A 73 -2.25 -1.09 0.28
C TYR A 73 -2.72 -1.80 -1.01
N ARG A 74 -3.69 -2.71 -0.90
CA ARG A 74 -4.27 -3.37 -2.07
C ARG A 74 -4.98 -2.41 -3.01
N SER A 75 -5.80 -1.49 -2.49
CA SER A 75 -6.50 -0.50 -3.32
C SER A 75 -5.55 0.41 -4.08
N VAL A 76 -4.41 0.76 -3.46
CA VAL A 76 -3.35 1.53 -4.13
C VAL A 76 -2.71 0.72 -5.25
N SER A 77 -2.40 -0.55 -5.00
CA SER A 77 -1.90 -1.48 -6.01
C SER A 77 -2.84 -1.57 -7.22
N GLU A 78 -4.14 -1.77 -6.98
CA GLU A 78 -5.17 -1.81 -8.03
C GLU A 78 -5.22 -0.51 -8.84
N LYS A 79 -5.05 0.65 -8.18
CA LYS A 79 -5.01 1.94 -8.86
C LYS A 79 -3.77 2.10 -9.75
N TYR A 80 -2.61 1.62 -9.32
CA TYR A 80 -1.40 1.61 -10.15
C TYR A 80 -1.53 0.68 -11.36
N ILE A 81 -2.08 -0.52 -11.18
CA ILE A 81 -2.36 -1.46 -12.28
C ILE A 81 -3.27 -0.79 -13.33
N ASN A 82 -4.41 -0.22 -12.89
CA ASN A 82 -5.32 0.49 -13.79
C ASN A 82 -4.64 1.66 -14.51
N SER A 83 -3.75 2.38 -13.83
CA SER A 83 -3.00 3.48 -14.45
C SER A 83 -2.01 3.00 -15.50
N ILE A 84 -1.36 1.86 -15.29
CA ILE A 84 -0.49 1.18 -16.27
C ILE A 84 -1.33 0.72 -17.48
N ASP A 85 -2.48 0.09 -17.24
CA ASP A 85 -3.37 -0.39 -18.32
C ASP A 85 -3.88 0.77 -19.19
N LYS A 86 -4.35 1.86 -18.56
CA LYS A 86 -4.75 3.09 -19.26
C LYS A 86 -3.63 3.66 -20.13
N MET A 87 -2.41 3.66 -19.62
CA MET A 87 -1.23 4.10 -20.36
C MET A 87 -0.93 3.17 -21.54
N ALA A 88 -1.05 1.85 -21.37
CA ALA A 88 -0.90 0.88 -22.45
C ALA A 88 -1.97 1.04 -23.55
N ASP A 89 -3.19 1.46 -23.18
CA ASP A 89 -4.28 1.80 -24.10
C ASP A 89 -4.09 3.15 -24.82
N GLY A 90 -2.98 3.84 -24.58
CA GLY A 90 -2.62 5.10 -25.24
C GLY A 90 -3.24 6.36 -24.61
N ILE A 91 -3.79 6.27 -23.39
CA ILE A 91 -4.19 7.46 -22.64
C ILE A 91 -2.94 8.28 -22.28
N SER A 92 -3.03 9.60 -22.44
CA SER A 92 -1.91 10.49 -22.15
C SER A 92 -1.51 10.45 -20.67
N GLU A 93 -0.19 10.59 -20.44
CA GLU A 93 0.42 10.70 -19.12
C GLU A 93 -0.29 11.77 -18.26
N ASP A 94 -0.49 12.98 -18.79
CA ASP A 94 -1.15 14.08 -18.08
C ASP A 94 -2.52 13.68 -17.52
N LYS A 95 -3.28 12.90 -18.29
CA LYS A 95 -4.62 12.45 -17.89
C LYS A 95 -4.55 11.37 -16.81
N VAL A 96 -3.57 10.47 -16.89
CA VAL A 96 -3.33 9.46 -15.86
C VAL A 96 -2.81 10.10 -14.57
N MET A 97 -1.93 11.09 -14.66
CA MET A 97 -1.41 11.83 -13.51
C MET A 97 -2.48 12.69 -12.84
N ALA A 98 -3.38 13.30 -13.62
CA ALA A 98 -4.55 14.01 -13.09
C ALA A 98 -5.48 13.09 -12.28
N ASP A 99 -5.60 11.82 -12.66
CA ASP A 99 -6.36 10.80 -11.91
C ASP A 99 -5.63 10.32 -10.64
N LEU A 100 -4.30 10.30 -10.67
CA LEU A 100 -3.47 9.76 -9.58
C LEU A 100 -3.19 10.77 -8.46
N LEU A 101 -3.02 12.06 -8.78
CA LEU A 101 -2.66 13.09 -7.81
C LEU A 101 -3.69 13.29 -6.68
N PRO A 102 -5.00 13.41 -6.95
CA PRO A 102 -6.00 13.51 -5.88
C PRO A 102 -6.07 12.23 -5.04
N TYR A 103 -5.92 11.08 -5.70
CA TYR A 103 -5.95 9.78 -5.04
C TYR A 103 -4.77 9.58 -4.10
N SER A 104 -3.56 9.97 -4.51
CA SER A 104 -2.35 9.84 -3.69
C SER A 104 -2.42 10.68 -2.41
N THR A 105 -3.00 11.89 -2.49
CA THR A 105 -3.21 12.76 -1.33
C THR A 105 -4.15 12.11 -0.32
N SER A 106 -5.34 11.68 -0.76
CA SER A 106 -6.33 11.05 0.12
C SER A 106 -5.83 9.74 0.74
N ILE A 107 -5.08 8.93 -0.01
CA ILE A 107 -4.54 7.68 0.48
C ILE A 107 -3.42 7.90 1.49
N ASN A 108 -2.54 8.88 1.26
CA ASN A 108 -1.44 9.15 2.19
C ASN A 108 -1.96 9.52 3.59
N ASP A 109 -3.04 10.30 3.66
CA ASP A 109 -3.69 10.63 4.93
C ASP A 109 -4.26 9.38 5.63
N GLN A 110 -4.92 8.50 4.88
CA GLN A 110 -5.47 7.25 5.41
C GLN A 110 -4.36 6.28 5.85
N LEU A 111 -3.28 6.14 5.07
CA LEU A 111 -2.12 5.31 5.40
C LEU A 111 -1.43 5.81 6.67
N LYS A 112 -1.29 7.13 6.84
CA LYS A 112 -0.67 7.70 8.03
C LYS A 112 -1.46 7.34 9.29
N SER A 113 -2.78 7.53 9.26
CA SER A 113 -3.66 7.20 10.40
C SER A 113 -3.61 5.71 10.76
N GLU A 114 -3.62 4.82 9.76
CA GLU A 114 -3.61 3.38 10.03
C GLU A 114 -2.20 2.85 10.38
N LYS A 115 -1.12 3.51 9.93
CA LYS A 115 0.25 3.20 10.33
C LYS A 115 0.48 3.45 11.82
N GLU A 116 -0.10 4.51 12.38
CA GLU A 116 -0.03 4.78 13.83
C GLU A 116 -0.65 3.62 14.64
N CYS A 117 -1.75 3.04 14.16
CA CYS A 117 -2.35 1.85 14.77
C CYS A 117 -1.38 0.65 14.74
N TYR A 118 -0.67 0.44 13.62
CA TYR A 118 0.35 -0.60 13.50
C TYR A 118 1.52 -0.40 14.46
N GLU A 119 2.05 0.82 14.58
CA GLU A 119 3.15 1.14 15.50
C GLU A 119 2.74 0.94 16.97
N GLN A 120 1.51 1.28 17.35
CA GLN A 120 0.98 1.00 18.69
C GLN A 120 0.88 -0.49 18.99
N VAL A 121 0.53 -1.33 18.01
CA VAL A 121 0.55 -2.79 18.21
C VAL A 121 1.97 -3.30 18.40
N LEU A 122 2.91 -2.79 17.60
CA LEU A 122 4.32 -3.18 17.71
C LEU A 122 4.92 -2.80 19.06
N SER A 123 4.57 -1.64 19.62
CA SER A 123 5.08 -1.22 20.94
C SER A 123 4.59 -2.16 22.05
N ILE A 124 3.32 -2.56 22.05
CA ILE A 124 2.75 -3.50 23.02
C ILE A 124 3.43 -4.87 22.95
N LEU A 125 3.75 -5.36 21.75
CA LEU A 125 4.40 -6.67 21.59
C LEU A 125 5.89 -6.65 21.96
N ARG A 126 6.54 -5.48 21.94
CA ARG A 126 7.96 -5.31 22.28
C ARG A 126 8.18 -5.06 23.77
N ALA A 127 7.34 -4.26 24.42
CA ALA A 127 7.34 -4.00 25.87
C ALA A 127 7.12 -5.30 26.64
#